data_AF-A0A4Y8CFD8-F1
#
_entry.id   AF-A0A4Y8CFD8-F1
#
_cell.length_a   1.000
_cell.length_b   1.000
_cell.length_c   1.000
_cell.angle_alpha   90.00
_cell.angle_beta   90.00
_cell.angle_gamma   90.00
#
_symmetry.space_group_name_H-M   'P 1'
#
loop_
_entity.id
_entity.type
_entity.pdbx_description
1 polymer ?
#
loop_
_entity_poly.entity_id
_entity_poly.type
_entity_poly.pdbx_seq_one_letter_code
_entity_poly.pdbx_strand_id
1 'polypeptide(L)' 'MKRIVVKVGSHVISEENTLSFERLKNLVAFLAKLMEKYEVILVTSAAISAGH' A
#
# COMPACT_ATOMS: atom_id res chain seq x y z
N MET A 1 -0.91 12.11 19.32
CA MET A 1 -0.36 11.37 18.17
C MET A 1 -1.10 11.83 16.91
N LYS A 2 -0.41 12.25 15.84
CA LYS A 2 -1.08 12.68 14.59
C LYS A 2 -1.43 11.44 13.76
N ARG A 3 -2.62 11.44 13.14
CA ARG A 3 -3.12 10.33 12.32
C ARG A 3 -3.06 10.68 10.83
N ILE A 4 -2.63 9.73 10.01
CA ILE A 4 -2.50 9.87 8.56
C ILE A 4 -3.25 8.73 7.87
N VAL A 5 -4.03 9.06 6.85
CA VAL A 5 -4.64 8.08 5.93
C VAL A 5 -3.82 8.05 4.65
N VAL A 6 -3.35 6.86 4.27
CA VAL A 6 -2.62 6.63 3.03
C VAL A 6 -3.54 5.86 2.08
N LYS A 7 -4.01 6.52 1.01
CA LYS A 7 -4.75 5.84 -0.06
C LYS A 7 -3.78 5.38 -1.15
N VAL A 8 -3.84 4.09 -1.49
CA VAL A 8 -3.07 3.50 -2.57
C VAL A 8 -4.02 2.97 -3.65
N GLY A 9 -3.86 3.43 -4.88
CA GLY A 9 -4.64 2.98 -6.03
C GLY A 9 -4.08 1.71 -6.67
N SER A 10 -4.88 0.99 -7.47
CA SER A 10 -4.47 -0.32 -8.03
C SER A 10 -3.15 -0.23 -8.80
N HIS A 11 -3.03 0.74 -9.71
CA HIS A 11 -1.85 0.97 -10.55
C HIS A 11 -0.53 1.14 -9.78
N VAL A 12 -0.57 1.46 -8.49
CA VAL A 12 0.61 1.61 -7.63
C VAL A 12 1.16 0.26 -7.19
N ILE A 13 0.31 -0.75 -7.01
CA ILE A 13 0.67 -2.06 -6.42
C ILE A 13 0.35 -3.24 -7.33
N SER A 14 -0.21 -3.01 -8.52
CA SER A 14 -0.49 -4.03 -9.53
C SER A 14 0.29 -3.80 -10.82
N GLU A 15 0.61 -4.88 -11.53
CA GLU A 15 1.17 -4.90 -12.88
C GLU A 15 0.50 -6.03 -13.69
N GLU A 16 0.13 -5.75 -14.94
CA GLU A 16 -0.47 -6.75 -15.85
C GLU A 16 -1.61 -7.58 -15.23
N ASN A 17 -2.52 -6.93 -14.50
CA ASN A 17 -3.63 -7.56 -13.77
C ASN A 17 -3.24 -8.45 -12.57
N THR A 18 -1.96 -8.51 -12.19
CA THR A 18 -1.47 -9.21 -10.99
C THR A 18 -0.88 -8.22 -9.97
N LEU A 19 -0.56 -8.69 -8.76
CA LEU A 19 0.12 -7.88 -7.75
C LEU A 19 1.63 -7.79 -8.01
N SER A 20 2.17 -6.58 -7.98
CA SER A 20 3.61 -6.37 -8.04
C SER A 20 4.22 -6.46 -6.63
N PHE A 21 4.83 -7.59 -6.31
CA PHE A 21 5.42 -7.85 -4.99
C PHE A 21 6.56 -6.89 -4.64
N GLU A 22 7.32 -6.41 -5.63
CA GLU A 22 8.36 -5.41 -5.41
C GLU A 22 7.75 -4.10 -4.90
N ARG A 23 6.70 -3.61 -5.57
CA ARG A 23 6.01 -2.37 -5.16
C ARG A 23 5.33 -2.51 -3.81
N LEU A 24 4.75 -3.68 -3.52
CA LEU A 24 4.18 -3.99 -2.20
C LEU A 24 5.25 -3.96 -1.10
N LYS A 25 6.41 -4.59 -1.31
CA LYS A 25 7.52 -4.55 -0.34
C LYS A 25 7.99 -3.13 -0.07
N ASN A 26 8.13 -2.31 -1.12
CA ASN A 26 8.53 -0.91 -0.99
C ASN A 26 7.47 -0.08 -0.24
N LEU A 27 6.18 -0.32 -0.50
CA LEU A 27 5.09 0.31 0.24
C LEU A 27 5.12 -0.06 1.72
N VAL A 28 5.29 -1.34 2.06
CA VAL A 28 5.38 -1.79 3.46
C VAL A 28 6.57 -1.14 4.18
N ALA A 29 7.74 -1.10 3.54
CA ALA A 29 8.93 -0.47 4.12
C ALA A 29 8.73 1.04 4.37
N PHE A 30 8.04 1.73 3.46
CA PHE A 30 7.66 3.14 3.65
C PHE A 30 6.66 3.32 4.80
N LEU A 31 5.60 2.51 4.86
CA LEU A 31 4.60 2.58 5.92
C LEU A 31 5.20 2.28 7.29
N ALA A 32 6.14 1.34 7.39
CA ALA A 32 6.86 1.04 8.63
C ALA A 32 7.57 2.28 9.18
N LYS A 33 8.33 2.99 8.34
CA LYS A 33 8.99 4.25 8.72
C LYS A 33 8.00 5.34 9.09
N LEU A 34 6.83 5.38 8.46
CA LEU A 34 5.79 6.37 8.75
C LEU A 34 5.12 6.08 10.11
N MET A 35 4.91 4.82 10.44
CA MET A 35 4.32 4.37 11.70
C MET A 35 5.20 4.66 12.93
N GLU A 36 6.50 4.88 12.76
CA GLU A 36 7.39 5.34 13.85
C GLU A 36 6.98 6.71 14.41
N LYS A 37 6.26 7.53 13.63
CA LYS A 37 5.91 8.93 13.97
C LYS A 37 4.41 9.19 14.01
N TYR A 38 3.62 8.39 13.30
CA TYR A 38 2.20 8.64 13.07
C TYR A 38 1.37 7.38 13.28
N GLU A 39 0.10 7.57 13.63
CA GLU A 39 -0.88 6.50 13.48
C GLU A 39 -1.30 6.42 12.02
N VAL A 40 -1.05 5.30 11.35
CA VAL A 40 -1.26 5.15 9.91
C VAL A 40 -2.46 4.25 9.63
N ILE A 41 -3.40 4.76 8.84
CA ILE A 41 -4.50 3.97 8.27
C ILE A 41 -4.21 3.80 6.78
N LEU A 42 -4.08 2.56 6.33
CA LEU A 42 -3.89 2.25 4.91
C LEU A 42 -5.23 1.90 4.26
N VAL A 43 -5.55 2.54 3.13
CA VAL A 43 -6.70 2.19 2.29
C VAL A 43 -6.19 1.77 0.91
N THR A 44 -6.24 0.48 0.61
CA THR A 44 -5.69 -0.10 -0.63
C THR A 44 -6.79 -0.32 -1.69
N SER A 45 -6.39 -0.53 -2.94
CA SER A 45 -7.23 -1.04 -4.03
C SER A 45 -6.62 -2.37 -4.52
N ALA A 46 -6.69 -2.72 -5.81
CA ALA A 46 -6.12 -3.96 -6.36
C ALA A 46 -6.72 -5.29 -5.87
N ALA A 47 -7.87 -5.29 -5.17
CA ALA A 47 -8.55 -6.55 -4.80
C ALA A 47 -8.87 -7.43 -6.03
N ILE A 48 -9.27 -6.81 -7.15
CA ILE A 48 -9.50 -7.51 -8.43
C ILE A 48 -8.20 -8.12 -8.96
N SER A 49 -7.10 -7.35 -8.99
CA SER A 49 -5.79 -7.84 -9.44
C SER A 49 -5.19 -8.91 -8.54
N ALA A 50 -5.60 -8.98 -7.27
CA ALA A 50 -5.18 -10.02 -6.34
C ALA A 50 -5.99 -11.33 -6.50
N GLY A 51 -7.16 -11.26 -7.14
CA GLY A 51 -8.05 -12.39 -7.35
C GLY A 51 -7.99 -13.02 -8.74
N HIS A 52 -7.18 -12.45 -9.65
CA HIS A 52 -6.82 -13.06 -10.94
C HIS A 52 -5.82 -14.20 -10.73
#